data_AF-A0A8D8CGK4-F1
#
_entry.id   AF-A0A8D8CGK4-F1
#
_cell.length_a   1.000
_cell.length_b   1.000
_cell.length_c   1.000
_cell.angle_alpha   90.00
_cell.angle_beta   90.00
_cell.angle_gamma   90.00
#
_symmetry.space_group_name_H-M   'P 1'
#
loop_
_entity.id
_entity.type
_entity.pdbx_description
1 polymer ?
#
loop_
_entity_poly.entity_id
_entity_poly.type
_entity_poly.pdbx_seq_one_letter_code
_entity_poly.pdbx_strand_id
1 'polypeptide(L)'
;MQEPVNQLVIQKRRKTSPNSQLTELPQLAPELWEQIFLRVPPGHLLKLRQTCRYWRNIVDGSPALRDRLHVKFPHDGDQHYAPFLIPPVGWFRFEFASFSVLPYVGWWWPKVGESVTVLCLGRCEFPLELLRHTPNLKELLLFYVKLVEFDNPDFKLRKVKALKVEYVDPDILKVLGQVISNLKLFCFNGSVMDASEEADEKREGLKLVANQLDEMDKKYLDMEKRYGAEFLKSESLIPYLTETWRRHITCPKLFGEAILFEGPRVVRNARIDPTHEELEMIRGLRDISEEELTAFILRYPGLRALLLLNCEVVCNAVLEKMCPILNKMLKYADPNCQPTSDSDVNKLTYWRYPGTFGRW
;
A
#
# COMPACT_ATOMS: atom_id res chain seq x y z
N MET A 1 62.10 -16.76 27.35
CA MET A 1 62.34 -17.61 26.16
C MET A 1 61.15 -17.43 25.24
N GLN A 2 61.32 -16.67 24.15
CA GLN A 2 60.30 -16.40 23.15
C GLN A 2 60.61 -17.26 21.91
N GLU A 3 59.67 -18.09 21.51
CA GLU A 3 59.76 -18.87 20.27
C GLU A 3 59.47 -17.99 19.04
N PRO A 4 60.17 -18.20 17.91
CA PRO A 4 59.94 -17.44 16.69
C PRO A 4 58.73 -17.98 15.93
N VAL A 5 57.79 -17.08 15.59
CA VAL A 5 56.63 -17.35 14.75
C VAL A 5 57.07 -17.51 13.29
N ASN A 6 56.96 -18.73 12.76
CA ASN A 6 57.19 -19.05 11.35
C ASN A 6 56.15 -18.37 10.45
N GLN A 7 56.58 -17.36 9.68
CA GLN A 7 55.77 -16.74 8.64
C GLN A 7 55.70 -17.65 7.40
N LEU A 8 54.53 -18.26 7.19
CA LEU A 8 54.18 -18.97 5.96
C LEU A 8 53.96 -17.95 4.83
N VAL A 9 54.98 -17.78 3.97
CA VAL A 9 54.90 -16.99 2.74
C VAL A 9 54.08 -17.77 1.69
N ILE A 10 52.78 -17.51 1.63
CA ILE A 10 51.91 -18.05 0.57
C ILE A 10 52.17 -17.27 -0.72
N GLN A 11 53.11 -17.73 -1.55
CA GLN A 11 53.30 -17.23 -2.91
C GLN A 11 52.15 -17.71 -3.81
N LYS A 12 51.19 -16.82 -4.04
CA LYS A 12 50.05 -17.04 -4.94
C LYS A 12 50.53 -17.09 -6.40
N ARG A 13 50.90 -18.28 -6.91
CA ARG A 13 51.17 -18.50 -8.34
C ARG A 13 49.90 -18.21 -9.16
N ARG A 14 49.86 -17.07 -9.86
CA ARG A 14 48.83 -16.79 -10.87
C ARG A 14 49.11 -17.67 -12.10
N LYS A 15 48.30 -18.73 -12.30
CA LYS A 15 48.25 -19.45 -13.58
C LYS A 15 47.71 -18.48 -14.64
N THR A 16 48.58 -17.98 -15.51
CA THR A 16 48.21 -17.29 -16.75
C THR A 16 47.55 -18.30 -17.68
N SER A 17 46.24 -18.23 -17.84
CA SER A 17 45.48 -19.03 -18.79
C SER A 17 45.83 -18.60 -20.22
N PRO A 18 46.26 -19.51 -21.12
CA PRO A 18 46.75 -19.15 -22.45
C PRO A 18 45.64 -18.83 -23.49
N ASN A 19 44.42 -18.54 -23.06
CA ASN A 19 43.27 -18.33 -23.96
C ASN A 19 42.69 -16.90 -23.89
N SER A 20 43.56 -15.89 -23.91
CA SER A 20 43.20 -14.47 -23.72
C SER A 20 42.87 -13.72 -25.02
N GLN A 21 42.19 -14.35 -25.99
CA GLN A 21 41.51 -13.64 -27.08
C GLN A 21 40.04 -13.35 -26.72
N LEU A 22 39.78 -13.03 -25.45
CA LEU A 22 38.52 -12.41 -25.07
C LEU A 22 38.53 -11.01 -25.68
N THR A 23 37.86 -10.87 -26.83
CA THR A 23 37.51 -9.59 -27.45
C THR A 23 37.11 -8.62 -26.35
N GLU A 24 37.90 -7.56 -26.17
CA GLU A 24 37.62 -6.53 -25.19
C GLU A 24 36.19 -6.01 -25.46
N LEU A 25 35.32 -6.14 -24.46
CA LEU A 25 33.97 -5.59 -24.55
C LEU A 25 34.12 -4.09 -24.87
N PRO A 26 33.33 -3.55 -25.83
CA PRO A 26 33.39 -2.14 -26.14
C PRO A 26 33.16 -1.32 -24.87
N GLN A 27 34.05 -0.36 -24.61
CA GLN A 27 33.93 0.57 -23.49
C GLN A 27 32.77 1.52 -23.76
N LEU A 28 31.54 1.09 -23.47
CA LEU A 28 30.38 1.99 -23.47
C LEU A 28 30.43 2.90 -22.24
N ALA A 29 29.92 4.12 -22.39
CA ALA A 29 29.76 5.05 -21.28
C ALA A 29 28.79 4.50 -20.20
N PRO A 30 28.98 4.85 -18.91
CA PRO A 30 28.12 4.37 -17.82
C PRO A 30 26.62 4.58 -18.05
N GLU A 31 26.25 5.70 -18.66
CA GLU A 31 24.85 6.08 -18.93
C GLU A 31 24.19 5.12 -19.94
N LEU A 32 24.95 4.65 -20.93
CA LEU A 32 24.45 3.66 -21.90
C LEU A 32 24.26 2.30 -21.24
N TRP A 33 25.19 1.88 -20.38
CA TRP A 33 25.02 0.66 -19.59
C TRP A 33 23.82 0.75 -18.65
N GLU A 34 23.59 1.91 -18.03
CA GLU A 34 22.42 2.13 -17.19
C GLU A 34 21.11 1.94 -17.99
N GLN A 35 21.01 2.55 -19.18
CA GLN A 35 19.84 2.36 -20.07
C GLN A 35 19.65 0.90 -20.50
N ILE A 36 20.74 0.17 -20.75
CA ILE A 36 20.69 -1.27 -21.04
C ILE A 36 20.17 -2.02 -19.81
N PHE A 37 20.72 -1.77 -18.62
CA PHE A 37 20.33 -2.44 -17.38
C PHE A 37 18.90 -2.12 -16.96
N LEU A 38 18.38 -0.93 -17.27
CA LEU A 38 16.99 -0.56 -17.01
C LEU A 38 15.99 -1.43 -17.80
N ARG A 39 16.39 -2.02 -18.92
CA ARG A 39 15.56 -2.94 -19.71
C ARG A 39 15.65 -4.39 -19.23
N VAL A 40 16.61 -4.70 -18.36
CA VAL A 40 16.82 -6.05 -17.83
C VAL A 40 15.81 -6.32 -16.72
N PRO A 41 15.23 -7.54 -16.61
CA PRO A 41 14.34 -7.88 -15.50
C PRO A 41 15.03 -7.74 -14.13
N PRO A 42 14.32 -7.32 -13.07
CA PRO A 42 14.90 -7.09 -11.74
C PRO A 42 15.73 -8.26 -11.19
N GLY A 43 15.25 -9.50 -11.37
CA GLY A 43 15.96 -10.71 -10.91
C GLY A 43 17.32 -10.94 -11.57
N HIS A 44 17.60 -10.30 -12.71
CA HIS A 44 18.88 -10.39 -13.41
C HIS A 44 19.83 -9.25 -13.07
N LEU A 45 19.35 -8.14 -12.49
CA LEU A 45 20.22 -7.02 -12.09
C LEU A 45 21.25 -7.43 -11.03
N LEU A 46 20.89 -8.31 -10.09
CA LEU A 46 21.84 -8.84 -9.11
C LEU A 46 22.96 -9.66 -9.77
N LYS A 47 22.63 -10.43 -10.81
CA LYS A 47 23.64 -11.19 -11.58
C LYS A 47 24.57 -10.23 -12.32
N LEU A 48 24.03 -9.19 -12.96
CA LEU A 48 24.82 -8.16 -13.63
C LEU A 48 25.77 -7.47 -12.66
N ARG A 49 25.30 -7.12 -11.45
CA ARG A 49 26.13 -6.55 -10.38
C ARG A 49 27.28 -7.46 -9.93
N GLN A 50 27.13 -8.78 -10.06
CA GLN A 50 28.15 -9.76 -9.68
C GLN A 50 29.20 -10.01 -10.77
N THR A 51 28.95 -9.61 -12.03
CA THR A 51 29.83 -9.91 -13.18
C THR A 51 31.22 -9.28 -13.06
N CYS A 52 31.31 -7.96 -12.88
CA CYS A 52 32.55 -7.22 -12.80
C CYS A 52 32.40 -5.96 -11.94
N ARG A 53 33.54 -5.37 -11.52
CA ARG A 53 33.53 -4.16 -10.67
C ARG A 53 32.89 -2.96 -11.37
N TYR A 54 33.06 -2.85 -12.68
CA TYR A 54 32.51 -1.74 -13.46
C TYR A 54 30.98 -1.77 -13.50
N TRP A 55 30.38 -2.93 -13.80
CA TRP A 55 28.92 -3.09 -13.78
C TRP A 55 28.34 -2.95 -12.38
N ARG A 56 29.06 -3.43 -11.36
CA ARG A 56 28.68 -3.18 -9.96
C ARG A 56 28.58 -1.69 -9.66
N ASN A 57 29.58 -0.90 -10.05
CA ASN A 57 29.59 0.55 -9.80
C ASN A 57 28.45 1.26 -10.53
N ILE A 58 28.10 0.83 -11.75
CA ILE A 58 26.95 1.36 -12.49
C ILE A 58 25.64 1.06 -11.75
N VAL A 59 25.44 -0.19 -11.34
CA VAL A 59 24.23 -0.61 -10.60
C VAL A 59 24.13 0.10 -9.24
N ASP A 60 25.22 0.15 -8.48
CA ASP A 60 25.26 0.75 -7.14
C ASP A 60 25.18 2.29 -7.20
N GLY A 61 25.64 2.90 -8.30
CA GLY A 61 25.66 4.36 -8.52
C GLY A 61 24.36 4.93 -9.09
N SER A 62 23.56 4.15 -9.81
CA SER A 62 22.28 4.60 -10.39
C SER A 62 21.12 4.42 -9.41
N PRO A 63 20.44 5.51 -8.97
CA PRO A 63 19.21 5.40 -8.19
C PRO A 63 18.10 4.63 -8.92
N ALA A 64 17.99 4.81 -10.24
CA ALA A 64 16.95 4.16 -11.05
C ALA A 64 17.13 2.64 -11.10
N LEU A 65 18.38 2.14 -11.14
CA LEU A 65 18.65 0.72 -11.05
C LEU A 65 18.47 0.17 -9.63
N ARG A 66 18.90 0.93 -8.60
CA ARG A 66 18.73 0.53 -7.19
C ARG A 66 17.28 0.45 -6.76
N ASP A 67 16.42 1.35 -7.24
CA ASP A 67 14.98 1.34 -6.96
C ASP A 67 14.29 0.07 -7.52
N ARG A 68 14.94 -0.65 -8.46
CA ARG A 68 14.48 -1.94 -8.98
C ARG A 68 15.04 -3.16 -8.23
N LEU A 69 16.02 -2.96 -7.35
CA LEU A 69 16.56 -4.02 -6.50
C LEU A 69 15.77 -4.12 -5.21
N HIS A 70 15.25 -5.33 -4.94
CA HIS A 70 14.41 -5.59 -3.77
C HIS A 70 15.14 -6.56 -2.85
N VAL A 71 15.31 -6.18 -1.59
CA VAL A 71 15.79 -7.07 -0.52
C VAL A 71 14.61 -7.43 0.35
N LYS A 72 14.29 -8.73 0.40
CA LYS A 72 13.38 -9.31 1.37
C LYS A 72 14.20 -9.97 2.47
N PHE A 73 13.98 -9.55 3.71
CA PHE A 73 14.59 -10.18 4.87
C PHE A 73 14.03 -11.61 5.03
N PRO A 74 14.86 -12.62 5.30
CA PRO A 74 14.40 -13.99 5.47
C PRO A 74 13.42 -14.09 6.63
N HIS A 75 12.38 -14.92 6.46
CA HIS A 75 11.31 -15.06 7.44
C HIS A 75 11.81 -15.66 8.77
N ASP A 76 12.68 -16.66 8.70
CA ASP A 76 13.20 -17.40 9.86
C ASP A 76 14.63 -17.00 10.20
N GLY A 77 14.95 -15.72 9.99
CA GLY A 77 16.28 -15.20 10.27
C GLY A 77 16.62 -15.39 11.73
N ASP A 78 17.71 -16.12 12.00
CA ASP A 78 18.34 -16.19 13.31
C ASP A 78 18.46 -14.76 13.89
N GLN A 79 18.21 -14.56 15.19
CA GLN A 79 18.19 -13.22 15.80
C GLN A 79 19.52 -12.46 15.61
N HIS A 80 20.57 -13.19 15.24
CA HIS A 80 21.91 -12.69 14.93
C HIS A 80 22.18 -12.52 13.44
N TYR A 81 21.15 -12.50 12.58
CA TYR A 81 21.34 -12.33 11.15
C TYR A 81 21.94 -10.96 10.84
N ALA A 82 23.22 -11.01 10.47
CA ALA A 82 24.04 -9.89 10.09
C ALA A 82 24.48 -10.06 8.63
N PRO A 83 23.77 -9.47 7.68
CA PRO A 83 24.14 -9.61 6.29
C PRO A 83 25.41 -8.79 6.01
N PHE A 84 26.56 -9.47 5.93
CA PHE A 84 27.86 -8.82 5.73
C PHE A 84 27.97 -7.98 4.45
N LEU A 85 27.07 -8.17 3.46
CA LEU A 85 27.15 -7.52 2.14
C LEU A 85 25.77 -7.25 1.52
N ILE A 86 24.89 -6.49 2.19
CA ILE A 86 23.68 -6.00 1.50
C ILE A 86 24.09 -4.98 0.43
N PRO A 87 23.71 -5.17 -0.85
CA PRO A 87 23.87 -4.12 -1.85
C PRO A 87 23.07 -2.88 -1.46
N PRO A 88 23.49 -1.67 -1.89
CA PRO A 88 22.63 -0.51 -1.77
C PRO A 88 21.35 -0.76 -2.60
N VAL A 89 20.19 -0.66 -1.97
CA VAL A 89 18.90 -0.95 -2.58
C VAL A 89 17.89 0.14 -2.28
N GLY A 90 17.03 0.43 -3.25
CA GLY A 90 15.93 1.35 -3.05
C GLY A 90 14.79 0.71 -2.28
N TRP A 91 14.52 -0.58 -2.49
CA TRP A 91 13.40 -1.27 -1.85
C TRP A 91 13.86 -2.29 -0.81
N PHE A 92 13.49 -2.05 0.45
CA PHE A 92 13.73 -2.96 1.56
C PHE A 92 12.41 -3.46 2.17
N ARG A 93 12.32 -4.77 2.43
CA ARG A 93 11.14 -5.38 3.05
C ARG A 93 11.53 -6.29 4.22
N PHE A 94 10.99 -5.98 5.39
CA PHE A 94 10.87 -6.88 6.52
C PHE A 94 9.43 -7.39 6.55
N GLU A 95 9.22 -8.66 6.24
CA GLU A 95 7.90 -9.30 6.28
C GLU A 95 8.08 -10.68 6.89
N PHE A 96 7.65 -10.83 8.14
CA PHE A 96 7.61 -12.10 8.84
C PHE A 96 6.27 -12.80 8.54
N ALA A 97 6.20 -14.13 8.64
CA ALA A 97 4.94 -14.86 8.60
C ALA A 97 4.23 -14.90 9.95
N SER A 98 4.95 -14.85 11.07
CA SER A 98 4.41 -14.61 12.41
C SER A 98 4.92 -13.27 12.93
N PHE A 99 4.24 -12.70 13.93
CA PHE A 99 4.68 -11.47 14.56
C PHE A 99 6.03 -11.68 15.26
N SER A 100 7.02 -10.84 14.98
CA SER A 100 8.34 -10.95 15.59
C SER A 100 8.94 -9.59 15.93
N VAL A 101 9.78 -9.59 16.97
CA VAL A 101 10.74 -8.52 17.22
C VAL A 101 11.71 -8.47 16.04
N LEU A 102 11.98 -7.28 15.53
CA LEU A 102 13.02 -7.11 14.51
C LEU A 102 14.39 -7.41 15.13
N PRO A 103 15.26 -8.17 14.46
CA PRO A 103 16.61 -8.38 14.95
C PRO A 103 17.33 -7.04 15.08
N TYR A 104 18.29 -6.95 15.99
CA TYR A 104 19.04 -5.72 16.19
C TYR A 104 19.78 -5.31 14.90
N VAL A 105 19.27 -4.27 14.23
CA VAL A 105 19.81 -3.79 12.95
C VAL A 105 20.89 -2.72 13.08
N GLY A 106 21.20 -2.27 14.30
CA GLY A 106 21.87 -1.00 14.57
C GLY A 106 23.22 -0.77 13.88
N TRP A 107 24.05 -1.81 13.71
CA TRP A 107 25.41 -1.63 13.18
C TRP A 107 25.51 -1.66 11.65
N TRP A 108 24.60 -2.34 10.96
CA TRP A 108 24.63 -2.46 9.50
C TRP A 108 23.57 -1.59 8.81
N TRP A 109 22.48 -1.27 9.51
CA TRP A 109 21.38 -0.50 8.96
C TRP A 109 21.76 0.91 8.52
N PRO A 110 22.57 1.71 9.24
CA PRO A 110 22.89 3.08 8.83
C PRO A 110 23.43 3.16 7.39
N LYS A 111 24.23 2.18 6.98
CA LYS A 111 24.79 2.09 5.63
C LYS A 111 23.75 1.68 4.57
N VAL A 112 22.83 0.79 4.93
CA VAL A 112 21.79 0.29 4.02
C VAL A 112 20.68 1.33 3.88
N GLY A 113 20.17 1.82 5.02
CA GLY A 113 19.07 2.76 5.15
C GLY A 113 19.29 4.07 4.38
N GLU A 114 20.54 4.52 4.25
CA GLU A 114 20.87 5.71 3.44
C GLU A 114 20.40 5.57 1.98
N SER A 115 20.44 4.36 1.42
CA SER A 115 20.02 4.10 0.03
C SER A 115 18.53 3.77 -0.13
N VAL A 116 17.83 3.49 0.97
CA VAL A 116 16.43 3.03 0.93
C VAL A 116 15.49 4.18 0.57
N THR A 117 14.67 3.95 -0.45
CA THR A 117 13.61 4.84 -0.93
C THR A 117 12.22 4.29 -0.64
N VAL A 118 12.08 2.97 -0.49
CA VAL A 118 10.84 2.26 -0.15
C VAL A 118 11.12 1.29 0.98
N LEU A 119 10.43 1.46 2.10
CA LEU A 119 10.53 0.57 3.26
C LEU A 119 9.18 -0.08 3.54
N CYS A 120 9.18 -1.40 3.58
CA CYS A 120 8.01 -2.21 3.91
C CYS A 120 8.28 -2.96 5.23
N LEU A 121 7.44 -2.74 6.24
CA LEU A 121 7.46 -3.44 7.53
C LEU A 121 6.16 -4.22 7.68
N GLY A 122 6.26 -5.51 8.00
CA GLY A 122 5.15 -6.45 8.02
C GLY A 122 5.26 -7.43 9.18
N ARG A 123 4.24 -7.51 10.02
CA ARG A 123 4.15 -8.44 11.16
C ARG A 123 5.34 -8.31 12.11
N CYS A 124 5.63 -7.09 12.55
CA CYS A 124 6.75 -6.85 13.43
C CYS A 124 6.52 -5.70 14.39
N GLU A 125 7.38 -5.62 15.39
CA GLU A 125 7.52 -4.43 16.23
C GLU A 125 8.07 -3.26 15.40
N PHE A 126 7.54 -2.05 15.62
CA PHE A 126 7.89 -0.86 14.85
C PHE A 126 9.26 -0.31 15.30
N PRO A 127 10.31 -0.40 14.48
CA PRO A 127 11.65 0.00 14.86
C PRO A 127 11.86 1.49 14.56
N LEU A 128 11.38 2.40 15.41
CA LEU A 128 11.44 3.84 15.08
C LEU A 128 12.86 4.34 14.74
N GLU A 129 13.89 3.82 15.40
CA GLU A 129 15.31 4.16 15.13
C GLU A 129 15.77 3.78 13.72
N LEU A 130 15.17 2.74 13.13
CA LEU A 130 15.44 2.34 11.75
C LEU A 130 15.10 3.48 10.78
N LEU A 131 14.03 4.23 11.05
CA LEU A 131 13.61 5.35 10.21
C LEU A 131 14.59 6.53 10.27
N ARG A 132 15.25 6.76 11.41
CA ARG A 132 16.26 7.81 11.57
C ARG A 132 17.39 7.70 10.56
N HIS A 133 17.74 6.47 10.21
CA HIS A 133 18.78 6.14 9.25
C HIS A 133 18.29 6.00 7.81
N THR A 134 17.05 6.40 7.51
CA THR A 134 16.46 6.35 6.15
C THR A 134 16.09 7.74 5.62
N PRO A 135 17.05 8.68 5.51
CA PRO A 135 16.77 10.07 5.12
C PRO A 135 16.23 10.21 3.70
N ASN A 136 16.41 9.19 2.85
CA ASN A 136 15.97 9.15 1.45
C ASN A 136 14.64 8.45 1.23
N LEU A 137 13.97 8.04 2.31
CA LEU A 137 12.70 7.34 2.25
C LEU A 137 11.62 8.18 1.56
N LYS A 138 11.00 7.63 0.52
CA LYS A 138 9.91 8.21 -0.27
C LYS A 138 8.57 7.55 0.05
N GLU A 139 8.60 6.24 0.31
CA GLU A 139 7.39 5.44 0.57
C GLU A 139 7.59 4.56 1.80
N LEU A 140 6.63 4.61 2.72
CA LEU A 140 6.60 3.77 3.90
C LEU A 140 5.34 2.91 3.87
N LEU A 141 5.51 1.59 3.98
CA LEU A 141 4.41 0.64 4.02
C LEU A 141 4.47 -0.15 5.32
N LEU A 142 3.40 -0.10 6.11
CA LEU A 142 3.28 -0.76 7.40
C LEU A 142 2.08 -1.71 7.37
N PHE A 143 2.32 -2.97 7.72
CA PHE A 143 1.29 -4.02 7.76
C PHE A 143 1.42 -4.78 9.08
N TYR A 144 0.38 -4.80 9.92
CA TYR A 144 0.40 -5.56 11.17
C TYR A 144 1.59 -5.19 12.05
N VAL A 145 1.75 -3.90 12.31
CA VAL A 145 2.91 -3.35 13.03
C VAL A 145 2.45 -2.80 14.38
N LYS A 146 3.17 -3.18 15.44
CA LYS A 146 2.90 -2.74 16.81
C LYS A 146 4.01 -1.82 17.33
N LEU A 147 3.63 -0.78 18.06
CA LEU A 147 4.59 0.08 18.75
C LEU A 147 4.98 -0.54 20.09
N VAL A 148 6.27 -0.65 20.37
CA VAL A 148 6.74 -1.30 21.61
C VAL A 148 6.92 -0.28 22.72
N GLU A 149 7.65 0.79 22.44
CA GLU A 149 7.89 1.94 23.32
C GLU A 149 8.63 2.98 22.44
N PHE A 150 8.37 4.28 22.65
CA PHE A 150 9.12 5.30 21.94
C PHE A 150 9.33 6.55 22.79
N ASP A 151 10.54 7.10 22.66
CA ASP A 151 10.85 8.46 23.09
C ASP A 151 10.50 9.46 21.97
N ASN A 152 10.28 10.72 22.33
CA ASN A 152 9.98 11.79 21.38
C ASN A 152 11.00 11.83 20.22
N PRO A 153 10.59 11.55 18.97
CA PRO A 153 11.52 11.45 17.86
C PRO A 153 12.16 12.80 17.50
N ASP A 154 13.48 12.82 17.37
CA ASP A 154 14.30 14.02 17.10
C ASP A 154 14.59 14.24 15.60
N PHE A 155 14.07 13.37 14.72
CA PHE A 155 14.33 13.39 13.28
C PHE A 155 13.07 13.69 12.46
N LYS A 156 13.27 14.03 11.18
CA LYS A 156 12.18 14.30 10.22
C LYS A 156 12.40 13.57 8.90
N LEU A 157 11.35 12.92 8.40
CA LEU A 157 11.27 12.24 7.12
C LEU A 157 10.69 13.17 6.05
N ARG A 158 11.52 14.12 5.58
CA ARG A 158 11.07 15.17 4.64
C ARG A 158 10.77 14.66 3.23
N LYS A 159 11.26 13.48 2.86
CA LYS A 159 11.12 12.93 1.49
C LYS A 159 9.97 11.95 1.36
N VAL A 160 9.37 11.51 2.48
CA VAL A 160 8.24 10.58 2.46
C VAL A 160 7.03 11.28 1.87
N LYS A 161 6.55 10.74 0.76
CA LYS A 161 5.41 11.23 -0.02
C LYS A 161 4.24 10.25 0.02
N ALA A 162 4.49 8.96 0.22
CA ALA A 162 3.45 7.95 0.33
C ALA A 162 3.57 7.19 1.66
N LEU A 163 2.44 7.05 2.34
CA LEU A 163 2.30 6.22 3.53
C LEU A 163 1.14 5.25 3.30
N LYS A 164 1.43 3.96 3.41
CA LYS A 164 0.42 2.91 3.43
C LYS A 164 0.45 2.21 4.78
N VAL A 165 -0.70 2.10 5.42
CA VAL A 165 -0.87 1.52 6.75
C VAL A 165 -2.03 0.55 6.73
N GLU A 166 -1.81 -0.62 7.30
CA GLU A 166 -2.76 -1.72 7.35
C GLU A 166 -2.61 -2.43 8.70
N TYR A 167 -3.68 -2.44 9.51
CA TYR A 167 -3.67 -2.94 10.90
C TYR A 167 -2.45 -2.45 11.70
N VAL A 168 -2.43 -1.16 12.01
CA VAL A 168 -1.35 -0.55 12.80
C VAL A 168 -1.89 0.04 14.08
N ASP A 169 -1.06 0.04 15.11
CA ASP A 169 -1.35 0.70 16.38
C ASP A 169 -1.62 2.21 16.15
N PRO A 170 -2.72 2.79 16.67
CA PRO A 170 -3.02 4.22 16.53
C PRO A 170 -1.87 5.14 16.97
N ASP A 171 -1.08 4.74 17.96
CA ASP A 171 0.04 5.55 18.44
C ASP A 171 1.16 5.66 17.40
N ILE A 172 1.29 4.69 16.48
CA ILE A 172 2.19 4.80 15.33
C ILE A 172 1.79 5.99 14.46
N LEU A 173 0.50 6.24 14.24
CA LEU A 173 0.06 7.40 13.47
C LEU A 173 0.41 8.71 14.18
N LYS A 174 0.29 8.78 15.51
CA LYS A 174 0.70 9.96 16.28
C LYS A 174 2.19 10.24 16.10
N VAL A 175 3.04 9.21 16.17
CA VAL A 175 4.50 9.29 15.96
C VAL A 175 4.83 9.69 14.52
N LEU A 176 4.25 9.00 13.53
CA LEU A 176 4.44 9.29 12.11
C LEU A 176 4.01 10.71 11.77
N GLY A 177 2.93 11.19 12.41
CA GLY A 177 2.43 12.55 12.34
C GLY A 177 3.42 13.61 12.81
N GLN A 178 4.40 13.23 13.64
CA GLN A 178 5.48 14.11 14.08
C GLN A 178 6.69 14.03 13.14
N VAL A 179 7.04 12.86 12.63
CA VAL A 179 8.28 12.67 11.84
C VAL A 179 8.09 12.94 10.34
N ILE A 180 6.95 12.59 9.76
CA ILE A 180 6.66 12.83 8.34
C ILE A 180 6.11 14.25 8.19
N SER A 181 6.63 15.01 7.24
CA SER A 181 6.26 16.42 7.01
C SER A 181 5.67 16.71 5.63
N ASN A 182 5.89 15.85 4.63
CA ASN A 182 5.57 16.11 3.23
C ASN A 182 4.71 15.01 2.59
N LEU A 183 3.76 14.46 3.35
CA LEU A 183 2.89 13.40 2.88
C LEU A 183 1.96 13.89 1.77
N LYS A 184 1.90 13.15 0.66
CA LYS A 184 1.06 13.45 -0.51
C LYS A 184 0.00 12.38 -0.76
N LEU A 185 0.32 11.14 -0.43
CA LEU A 185 -0.57 9.99 -0.60
C LEU A 185 -0.64 9.24 0.73
N PHE A 186 -1.86 9.09 1.24
CA PHE A 186 -2.13 8.32 2.45
C PHE A 186 -3.14 7.22 2.12
N CYS A 187 -2.74 5.98 2.35
CA CYS A 187 -3.57 4.81 2.16
C CYS A 187 -3.72 4.09 3.50
N PHE A 188 -4.95 4.01 3.99
CA PHE A 188 -5.28 3.36 5.23
C PHE A 188 -6.22 2.19 4.94
N ASN A 189 -5.76 0.98 5.27
CA ASN A 189 -6.54 -0.24 5.21
C ASN A 189 -6.82 -0.70 6.64
N GLY A 190 -7.82 -0.10 7.26
CA GLY A 190 -8.25 -0.46 8.60
C GLY A 190 -9.42 -1.40 8.50
N SER A 191 -9.21 -2.71 8.42
CA SER A 191 -10.29 -3.61 8.81
C SER A 191 -10.25 -3.69 10.34
N VAL A 192 -11.38 -3.38 10.95
CA VAL A 192 -11.69 -3.79 12.31
C VAL A 192 -11.69 -5.31 12.27
N MET A 193 -10.66 -5.98 12.81
CA MET A 193 -10.87 -7.34 13.28
C MET A 193 -10.92 -7.29 14.79
N ASP A 194 -11.99 -6.69 15.31
CA ASP A 194 -12.55 -7.27 16.51
C ASP A 194 -12.71 -8.77 16.21
N ALA A 195 -12.00 -9.60 16.94
CA ALA A 195 -12.27 -11.03 16.97
C ALA A 195 -13.15 -11.34 18.19
N SER A 196 -14.06 -10.42 18.52
CA SER A 196 -15.18 -10.63 19.42
C SER A 196 -16.31 -11.35 18.67
N GLU A 197 -17.13 -12.12 19.38
CA GLU A 197 -18.34 -12.74 18.79
C GLU A 197 -19.25 -11.71 18.10
N GLU A 198 -19.28 -10.48 18.62
CA GLU A 198 -20.05 -9.35 18.07
C GLU A 198 -19.53 -8.92 16.68
N ALA A 199 -18.23 -9.04 16.44
CA ALA A 199 -17.66 -8.80 15.13
C ALA A 199 -17.83 -9.98 14.17
N ASP A 200 -18.01 -11.21 14.65
CA ASP A 200 -18.42 -12.34 13.81
C ASP A 200 -19.87 -12.18 13.34
N GLU A 201 -20.78 -11.66 14.18
CA GLU A 201 -22.14 -11.28 13.74
C GLU A 201 -22.12 -10.14 12.71
N LYS A 202 -21.33 -9.08 12.95
CA LYS A 202 -21.13 -8.02 11.95
C LYS A 202 -20.47 -8.52 10.67
N ARG A 203 -19.56 -9.50 10.73
CA ARG A 203 -18.95 -10.14 9.56
C ARG A 203 -19.97 -10.92 8.75
N GLU A 204 -20.88 -11.65 9.38
CA GLU A 204 -21.99 -12.28 8.65
C GLU A 204 -22.87 -11.22 7.97
N GLY A 205 -23.12 -10.08 8.63
CA GLY A 205 -23.78 -8.91 8.01
C GLY A 205 -23.02 -8.36 6.79
N LEU A 206 -21.70 -8.17 6.89
CA LEU A 206 -20.86 -7.69 5.79
C LEU A 206 -20.71 -8.72 4.66
N LYS A 207 -20.63 -10.01 4.98
CA LYS A 207 -20.67 -11.10 3.99
C LYS A 207 -21.98 -11.09 3.23
N LEU A 208 -23.11 -10.87 3.91
CA LEU A 208 -24.41 -10.74 3.26
C LEU A 208 -24.43 -9.55 2.28
N VAL A 209 -23.93 -8.38 2.69
CA VAL A 209 -23.83 -7.21 1.82
C VAL A 209 -22.88 -7.45 0.64
N ALA A 210 -21.73 -8.07 0.87
CA ALA A 210 -20.78 -8.41 -0.20
C ALA A 210 -21.39 -9.39 -1.21
N ASN A 211 -22.10 -10.42 -0.72
CA ASN A 211 -22.83 -11.35 -1.58
C ASN A 211 -23.93 -10.64 -2.38
N GLN A 212 -24.64 -9.67 -1.77
CA GLN A 212 -25.63 -8.85 -2.47
C GLN A 212 -24.99 -7.97 -3.56
N LEU A 213 -23.82 -7.38 -3.30
CA LEU A 213 -23.07 -6.62 -4.30
C LEU A 213 -22.58 -7.52 -5.45
N ASP A 214 -22.05 -8.71 -5.14
CA ASP A 214 -21.65 -9.70 -6.15
C ASP A 214 -22.85 -10.17 -6.99
N GLU A 215 -24.02 -10.37 -6.37
CA GLU A 215 -25.26 -10.66 -7.09
C GLU A 215 -25.73 -9.50 -7.95
N MET A 216 -25.59 -8.26 -7.48
CA MET A 216 -25.90 -7.06 -8.26
C MET A 216 -24.98 -6.93 -9.46
N ASP A 217 -23.68 -7.15 -9.30
CA ASP A 217 -22.71 -7.12 -10.40
C ASP A 217 -23.00 -8.21 -11.43
N LYS A 218 -23.35 -9.42 -10.98
CA LYS A 218 -23.80 -10.50 -11.87
C LYS A 218 -25.08 -10.12 -12.61
N LYS A 219 -26.08 -9.56 -11.92
CA LYS A 219 -27.33 -9.09 -12.54
C LYS A 219 -27.06 -7.95 -13.52
N TYR A 220 -26.13 -7.06 -13.22
CA TYR A 220 -25.70 -5.98 -14.10
C TYR A 220 -25.01 -6.55 -15.36
N LEU A 221 -24.05 -7.47 -15.21
CA LEU A 221 -23.42 -8.14 -16.35
C LEU A 221 -24.43 -8.91 -17.21
N ASP A 222 -25.40 -9.57 -16.59
CA ASP A 222 -26.46 -10.28 -17.31
C ASP A 222 -27.42 -9.32 -18.02
N MET A 223 -27.73 -8.19 -17.40
CA MET A 223 -28.51 -7.11 -18.00
C MET A 223 -27.76 -6.48 -19.18
N GLU A 224 -26.47 -6.20 -19.01
CA GLU A 224 -25.58 -5.72 -20.08
C GLU A 224 -25.48 -6.73 -21.23
N LYS A 225 -25.42 -8.04 -20.94
CA LYS A 225 -25.44 -9.06 -22.00
C LYS A 225 -26.78 -9.16 -22.72
N ARG A 226 -27.90 -9.09 -21.99
CA ARG A 226 -29.26 -9.22 -22.56
C ARG A 226 -29.68 -7.98 -23.34
N TYR A 227 -29.37 -6.81 -22.80
CA TYR A 227 -29.86 -5.55 -23.31
C TYR A 227 -28.76 -4.71 -23.93
N GLY A 228 -27.47 -5.07 -23.84
CA GLY A 228 -26.36 -4.23 -24.30
C GLY A 228 -26.49 -3.73 -25.73
N ALA A 229 -27.06 -4.53 -26.64
CA ALA A 229 -27.32 -4.11 -28.02
C ALA A 229 -28.45 -3.07 -28.18
N GLU A 230 -29.40 -2.98 -27.24
CA GLU A 230 -30.49 -2.01 -27.20
C GLU A 230 -30.19 -0.83 -26.25
N PHE A 231 -29.50 -1.10 -25.15
CA PHE A 231 -29.06 -0.14 -24.14
C PHE A 231 -27.97 0.78 -24.68
N LEU A 232 -27.04 0.27 -25.50
CA LEU A 232 -26.06 1.09 -26.23
C LEU A 232 -26.68 1.94 -27.34
N LYS A 233 -27.92 1.64 -27.77
CA LYS A 233 -28.66 2.49 -28.72
C LYS A 233 -29.42 3.62 -28.03
N SER A 234 -29.59 3.54 -26.70
CA SER A 234 -30.24 4.58 -25.90
C SER A 234 -29.20 5.60 -25.42
N GLU A 235 -28.85 6.56 -26.28
CA GLU A 235 -27.91 7.66 -25.96
C GLU A 235 -28.30 8.48 -24.71
N SER A 236 -29.55 8.40 -24.23
CA SER A 236 -30.04 9.20 -23.09
C SER A 236 -29.73 8.62 -21.70
N LEU A 237 -29.52 7.30 -21.56
CA LEU A 237 -29.46 6.63 -20.25
C LEU A 237 -28.04 6.50 -19.70
N ILE A 238 -27.06 6.29 -20.57
CA ILE A 238 -25.65 6.09 -20.18
C ILE A 238 -25.07 7.36 -19.51
N PRO A 239 -25.27 8.58 -20.05
CA PRO A 239 -24.80 9.79 -19.37
C PRO A 239 -25.47 9.99 -18.01
N TYR A 240 -26.77 9.68 -17.88
CA TYR A 240 -27.51 9.87 -16.63
C TYR A 240 -27.04 8.92 -15.52
N LEU A 241 -26.86 7.63 -15.82
CA LEU A 241 -26.38 6.67 -14.83
C LEU A 241 -24.93 6.96 -14.44
N THR A 242 -24.06 7.27 -15.40
CA THR A 242 -22.65 7.61 -15.14
C THR A 242 -22.51 8.91 -14.34
N GLU A 243 -23.34 9.92 -14.63
CA GLU A 243 -23.36 11.21 -13.94
C GLU A 243 -23.97 11.09 -12.54
N THR A 244 -25.01 10.26 -12.35
CA THR A 244 -25.64 10.02 -11.05
C THR A 244 -24.72 9.21 -10.13
N TRP A 245 -24.07 8.18 -10.67
CA TRP A 245 -23.02 7.44 -9.96
C TRP A 245 -21.84 8.34 -9.62
N ARG A 246 -21.36 9.16 -10.57
CA ARG A 246 -20.31 10.15 -10.30
C ARG A 246 -20.73 11.13 -9.22
N ARG A 247 -21.89 11.79 -9.32
CA ARG A 247 -22.37 12.80 -8.36
C ARG A 247 -22.61 12.26 -6.96
N HIS A 248 -22.99 10.99 -6.82
CA HIS A 248 -23.18 10.38 -5.49
C HIS A 248 -21.87 9.92 -4.85
N ILE A 249 -20.87 9.56 -5.66
CA ILE A 249 -19.51 9.30 -5.18
C ILE A 249 -18.74 10.61 -4.94
N THR A 250 -19.01 11.65 -5.74
CA THR A 250 -18.44 13.00 -5.62
C THR A 250 -19.41 13.96 -4.94
N CYS A 251 -19.82 13.67 -3.69
CA CYS A 251 -20.56 14.65 -2.90
C CYS A 251 -19.57 15.75 -2.42
N PRO A 252 -19.58 16.99 -2.98
CA PRO A 252 -18.48 17.95 -2.82
C PRO A 252 -18.54 18.75 -1.50
N LYS A 253 -19.50 18.44 -0.62
CA LYS A 253 -19.69 19.20 0.63
C LYS A 253 -18.95 18.63 1.84
N LEU A 254 -18.28 17.50 1.68
CA LEU A 254 -17.43 16.90 2.70
C LEU A 254 -16.08 16.57 2.03
N PHE A 255 -15.09 17.42 2.32
CA PHE A 255 -13.67 17.25 2.00
C PHE A 255 -13.25 17.52 0.54
N GLY A 256 -12.23 18.37 0.39
CA GLY A 256 -11.67 18.79 -0.88
C GLY A 256 -11.01 17.64 -1.64
N GLU A 257 -11.22 17.66 -2.96
CA GLU A 257 -10.46 17.04 -4.05
C GLU A 257 -9.88 15.61 -3.81
N ALA A 258 -10.57 14.64 -4.42
CA ALA A 258 -10.18 13.28 -4.78
C ALA A 258 -10.05 12.23 -3.65
N ILE A 259 -11.21 11.68 -3.26
CA ILE A 259 -11.37 10.27 -2.86
C ILE A 259 -11.62 9.49 -4.16
N LEU A 260 -10.59 8.80 -4.66
CA LEU A 260 -10.73 7.89 -5.81
C LEU A 260 -11.03 6.50 -5.27
N PHE A 261 -12.30 6.13 -5.25
CA PHE A 261 -12.69 4.73 -5.32
C PHE A 261 -12.42 4.27 -6.75
N GLU A 262 -11.22 3.75 -7.03
CA GLU A 262 -11.16 2.69 -8.03
C GLU A 262 -12.06 1.59 -7.48
N GLY A 263 -13.11 1.23 -8.23
CA GLY A 263 -14.22 0.39 -7.74
C GLY A 263 -13.75 -0.84 -6.97
N PRO A 264 -14.59 -1.42 -6.10
CA PRO A 264 -14.20 -2.49 -5.18
C PRO A 264 -13.69 -3.70 -5.96
N ARG A 265 -12.40 -3.70 -6.32
CA ARG A 265 -11.64 -4.92 -6.43
C ARG A 265 -11.42 -5.31 -5.00
N VAL A 266 -12.30 -6.18 -4.50
CA VAL A 266 -11.94 -7.10 -3.44
C VAL A 266 -10.71 -7.84 -3.95
N VAL A 267 -9.53 -7.28 -3.68
CA VAL A 267 -8.28 -8.02 -3.80
C VAL A 267 -8.36 -9.00 -2.65
N ARG A 268 -9.00 -10.15 -2.89
CA ARG A 268 -8.89 -11.32 -2.04
C ARG A 268 -7.42 -11.64 -2.03
N ASN A 269 -6.71 -11.21 -0.99
CA ASN A 269 -5.38 -11.71 -0.72
C ASN A 269 -5.61 -13.20 -0.45
N ALA A 270 -5.20 -14.07 -1.39
CA ALA A 270 -5.51 -15.50 -1.38
C ALA A 270 -4.71 -16.26 -0.31
N ARG A 271 -4.59 -15.71 0.91
CA ARG A 271 -3.83 -16.29 2.01
C ARG A 271 -4.75 -16.86 3.09
N ILE A 272 -4.29 -18.03 3.53
CA ILE A 272 -4.55 -18.83 4.72
C ILE A 272 -5.15 -18.01 5.87
N ASP A 273 -6.15 -18.59 6.54
CA ASP A 273 -6.75 -18.04 7.75
C ASP A 273 -5.67 -17.50 8.70
N PRO A 274 -5.83 -16.28 9.25
CA PRO A 274 -4.85 -15.69 10.16
C PRO A 274 -4.59 -16.62 11.34
N THR A 275 -3.32 -16.73 11.76
CA THR A 275 -2.96 -17.55 12.92
C THR A 275 -3.61 -16.98 14.20
N HIS A 276 -3.74 -17.80 15.23
CA HIS A 276 -4.27 -17.33 16.51
C HIS A 276 -3.45 -16.17 17.09
N GLU A 277 -2.13 -16.18 16.92
CA GLU A 277 -1.24 -15.07 17.32
C GLU A 277 -1.50 -13.80 16.50
N GLU A 278 -1.77 -13.93 15.19
CA GLU A 278 -2.17 -12.78 14.36
C GLU A 278 -3.51 -12.22 14.85
N LEU A 279 -4.47 -13.07 15.19
CA LEU A 279 -5.76 -12.65 15.74
C LEU A 279 -5.61 -11.99 17.11
N GLU A 280 -4.80 -12.52 18.03
CA GLU A 280 -4.52 -11.92 19.34
C GLU A 280 -3.80 -10.57 19.21
N MET A 281 -2.88 -10.45 18.25
CA MET A 281 -2.24 -9.16 17.95
C MET A 281 -3.27 -8.18 17.41
N ILE A 282 -4.11 -8.58 16.45
CA ILE A 282 -5.15 -7.68 15.93
C ILE A 282 -6.14 -7.30 17.03
N ARG A 283 -6.51 -8.22 17.93
CA ARG A 283 -7.28 -7.93 19.16
C ARG A 283 -6.59 -6.92 20.08
N GLY A 284 -5.26 -6.94 20.14
CA GLY A 284 -4.45 -6.00 20.90
C GLY A 284 -4.26 -4.64 20.23
N LEU A 285 -4.56 -4.51 18.93
CA LEU A 285 -4.58 -3.23 18.24
C LEU A 285 -5.93 -2.58 18.49
N ARG A 286 -5.93 -1.45 19.20
CA ARG A 286 -7.16 -0.65 19.33
C ARG A 286 -7.55 -0.09 17.97
N ASP A 287 -8.85 -0.07 17.69
CA ASP A 287 -9.38 0.65 16.54
C ASP A 287 -8.91 2.11 16.56
N ILE A 288 -8.40 2.55 15.41
CA ILE A 288 -8.08 3.96 15.18
C ILE A 288 -9.40 4.71 15.14
N SER A 289 -9.61 5.63 16.08
CA SER A 289 -10.85 6.41 16.12
C SER A 289 -10.92 7.37 14.93
N GLU A 290 -12.13 7.76 14.55
CA GLU A 290 -12.34 8.76 13.49
C GLU A 290 -11.60 10.07 13.83
N GLU A 291 -11.60 10.47 15.10
CA GLU A 291 -10.91 11.67 15.58
C GLU A 291 -9.40 11.55 15.44
N GLU A 292 -8.81 10.39 15.75
CA GLU A 292 -7.37 10.16 15.61
C GLU A 292 -6.94 10.18 14.14
N LEU A 293 -7.70 9.52 13.27
CA LEU A 293 -7.47 9.52 11.84
C LEU A 293 -7.62 10.93 11.26
N THR A 294 -8.66 11.65 11.65
CA THR A 294 -8.92 13.03 11.24
C THR A 294 -7.79 13.96 11.71
N ALA A 295 -7.38 13.85 12.98
CA ALA A 295 -6.28 14.63 13.53
C ALA A 295 -4.96 14.34 12.80
N PHE A 296 -4.72 13.11 12.37
CA PHE A 296 -3.56 12.77 11.55
C PHE A 296 -3.63 13.43 10.17
N ILE A 297 -4.76 13.31 9.47
CA ILE A 297 -4.95 13.87 8.12
C ILE A 297 -4.79 15.39 8.13
N LEU A 298 -5.38 16.08 9.10
CA LEU A 298 -5.34 17.54 9.21
C LEU A 298 -3.92 18.10 9.39
N ARG A 299 -2.93 17.28 9.78
CA ARG A 299 -1.52 17.69 9.84
C ARG A 299 -0.86 17.85 8.47
N TYR A 300 -1.48 17.33 7.41
CA TYR A 300 -0.91 17.30 6.07
C TYR A 300 -1.72 18.14 5.08
N PRO A 301 -1.56 19.49 5.09
CA PRO A 301 -2.23 20.36 4.12
C PRO A 301 -1.82 20.09 2.66
N GLY A 302 -0.70 19.38 2.45
CA GLY A 302 -0.21 18.96 1.13
C GLY A 302 -0.71 17.59 0.66
N LEU A 303 -1.60 16.92 1.41
CA LEU A 303 -2.17 15.64 1.05
C LEU A 303 -3.02 15.77 -0.22
N ARG A 304 -2.73 14.95 -1.24
CA ARG A 304 -3.38 15.00 -2.56
C ARG A 304 -4.29 13.82 -2.82
N ALA A 305 -4.09 12.72 -2.09
CA ALA A 305 -4.85 11.50 -2.25
C ALA A 305 -5.00 10.83 -0.90
N LEU A 306 -6.25 10.50 -0.57
CA LEU A 306 -6.63 9.70 0.59
C LEU A 306 -7.37 8.46 0.09
N LEU A 307 -6.84 7.29 0.40
CA LEU A 307 -7.48 6.01 0.11
C LEU A 307 -7.81 5.31 1.41
N LEU A 308 -9.10 5.11 1.68
CA LEU A 308 -9.59 4.37 2.83
C LEU A 308 -10.14 3.02 2.33
N LEU A 309 -9.54 1.92 2.77
CA LEU A 309 -9.92 0.55 2.42
C LEU A 309 -10.41 -0.17 3.67
N ASN A 310 -11.47 -0.97 3.52
CA ASN A 310 -12.07 -1.82 4.56
C ASN A 310 -12.42 -1.12 5.89
N CYS A 311 -12.52 0.20 5.90
CA CYS A 311 -12.80 0.98 7.10
C CYS A 311 -14.31 0.92 7.41
N GLU A 312 -14.68 0.33 8.55
CA GLU A 312 -16.08 0.20 8.98
C GLU A 312 -16.79 1.57 9.02
N VAL A 313 -16.07 2.63 9.40
CA VAL A 313 -16.59 4.02 9.37
C VAL A 313 -17.01 4.44 7.95
N VAL A 314 -16.20 4.09 6.94
CA VAL A 314 -16.55 4.36 5.54
C VAL A 314 -17.68 3.45 5.09
N CYS A 315 -17.65 2.15 5.44
CA CYS A 315 -18.73 1.23 5.13
C CYS A 315 -20.05 1.71 5.73
N ASN A 316 -20.11 2.11 6.99
CA ASN A 316 -21.33 2.57 7.66
C ASN A 316 -21.79 3.92 7.08
N ALA A 317 -20.90 4.89 6.87
CA ALA A 317 -21.26 6.17 6.26
C ALA A 317 -21.74 6.03 4.80
N VAL A 318 -21.17 5.08 4.05
CA VAL A 318 -21.57 4.74 2.69
C VAL A 318 -22.87 3.94 2.70
N LEU A 319 -23.02 2.95 3.58
CA LEU A 319 -24.24 2.14 3.72
C LEU A 319 -25.43 2.98 4.17
N GLU A 320 -25.28 3.88 5.14
CA GLU A 320 -26.35 4.79 5.56
C GLU A 320 -26.84 5.68 4.41
N LYS A 321 -25.92 6.12 3.54
CA LYS A 321 -26.25 6.97 2.38
C LYS A 321 -26.72 6.18 1.16
N MET A 322 -26.21 4.96 0.96
CA MET A 322 -26.52 4.11 -0.18
C MET A 322 -27.73 3.22 0.05
N CYS A 323 -28.03 2.81 1.29
CA CYS A 323 -29.18 1.96 1.61
C CYS A 323 -30.51 2.51 1.07
N PRO A 324 -30.84 3.80 1.19
CA PRO A 324 -32.07 4.34 0.60
C PRO A 324 -32.09 4.28 -0.94
N ILE A 325 -30.92 4.38 -1.58
CA ILE A 325 -30.76 4.37 -3.04
C ILE A 325 -30.84 2.92 -3.56
N LEU A 326 -30.09 2.00 -2.93
CA LEU A 326 -30.09 0.57 -3.22
C LEU A 326 -31.48 -0.03 -3.00
N ASN A 327 -32.17 0.31 -1.91
CA ASN A 327 -33.55 -0.14 -1.67
C ASN A 327 -34.54 0.40 -2.72
N LYS A 328 -34.31 1.59 -3.28
CA LYS A 328 -35.11 2.09 -4.41
C LYS A 328 -34.79 1.32 -5.69
N MET A 329 -33.51 1.12 -6.02
CA MET A 329 -33.09 0.39 -7.22
C MET A 329 -33.56 -1.06 -7.21
N LEU A 330 -33.50 -1.75 -6.06
CA LEU A 330 -34.00 -3.11 -5.90
C LEU A 330 -35.52 -3.20 -6.07
N LYS A 331 -36.28 -2.20 -5.61
CA LYS A 331 -37.73 -2.13 -5.86
C LYS A 331 -38.07 -2.00 -7.34
N TYR A 332 -37.26 -1.27 -8.12
CA TYR A 332 -37.48 -1.12 -9.56
C TYR A 332 -36.92 -2.27 -10.41
N ALA A 333 -36.02 -3.09 -9.84
CA ALA A 333 -35.48 -4.27 -10.50
C ALA A 333 -36.35 -5.52 -10.27
N ASP A 334 -37.35 -5.46 -9.39
CA ASP A 334 -38.34 -6.52 -9.23
C ASP A 334 -39.28 -6.52 -10.46
N PRO A 335 -39.29 -7.58 -11.29
CA PRO A 335 -40.13 -7.65 -12.49
C PRO A 335 -41.63 -7.62 -12.19
N ASN A 336 -42.03 -7.82 -10.93
CA ASN A 336 -43.42 -7.70 -10.48
C ASN A 336 -43.80 -6.27 -10.07
N CYS A 337 -42.81 -5.37 -9.92
CA CYS A 337 -43.04 -3.97 -9.59
C CYS A 337 -43.11 -3.16 -10.88
N GLN A 338 -44.23 -3.29 -11.60
CA GLN A 338 -44.48 -2.40 -12.75
C GLN A 338 -44.81 -0.99 -12.23
N PRO A 339 -44.18 0.08 -12.76
CA PRO A 339 -44.59 1.44 -12.45
C PRO A 339 -46.03 1.61 -12.92
N THR A 340 -46.95 1.85 -11.97
CA THR A 340 -48.39 1.88 -12.23
C THR A 340 -48.85 3.15 -12.95
N SER A 341 -47.95 4.11 -13.23
CA SER A 341 -48.27 5.30 -14.01
C SER A 341 -47.05 5.94 -14.69
N ASP A 342 -47.26 6.49 -15.90
CA ASP A 342 -46.31 7.38 -16.60
C ASP A 342 -45.94 8.65 -15.79
N SER A 343 -46.66 8.92 -14.69
CA SER A 343 -46.37 10.04 -13.79
C SER A 343 -45.16 9.79 -12.90
N ASP A 344 -44.81 8.53 -12.64
CA ASP A 344 -43.70 8.19 -11.73
C ASP A 344 -42.34 8.20 -12.44
N VAL A 345 -42.34 7.98 -13.77
CA VAL A 345 -41.18 8.19 -14.64
C VAL A 345 -40.88 9.69 -14.79
N ASN A 346 -41.91 10.54 -14.86
CA ASN A 346 -41.77 12.00 -15.04
C ASN A 346 -41.46 12.79 -13.76
N LYS A 347 -41.67 12.22 -12.57
CA LYS A 347 -41.26 12.85 -11.29
C LYS A 347 -39.74 12.81 -11.06
N LEU A 348 -39.01 12.00 -11.82
CA LEU A 348 -37.54 12.00 -11.83
C LEU A 348 -36.95 13.13 -12.70
N THR A 349 -37.74 13.71 -13.62
CA THR A 349 -37.28 14.75 -14.57
C THR A 349 -37.28 16.17 -13.99
N TYR A 350 -37.89 16.41 -12.82
CA TYR A 350 -37.95 17.73 -12.20
C TYR A 350 -37.65 17.67 -10.69
N TRP A 351 -36.37 17.68 -10.35
CA TRP A 351 -35.89 18.12 -9.04
C TRP A 351 -34.86 19.24 -9.23
N ARG A 352 -35.34 20.48 -9.28
CA ARG A 352 -34.51 21.68 -9.12
C ARG A 352 -34.65 22.11 -7.67
N TYR A 353 -33.54 22.13 -6.93
CA TYR A 353 -33.48 22.66 -5.56
C TYR A 353 -34.06 24.09 -5.53
N PRO A 354 -35.03 24.42 -4.65
CA PRO A 354 -35.38 25.80 -4.41
C PRO A 354 -34.26 26.42 -3.58
N GLY A 355 -33.50 27.32 -4.21
CA GLY A 355 -32.55 28.17 -3.51
C GLY A 355 -33.30 29.18 -2.65
N THR A 356 -33.07 29.17 -1.35
CA THR A 356 -33.40 30.30 -0.48
C THR A 356 -32.18 31.19 -0.36
N PHE A 357 -32.25 32.31 -1.09
CA PHE A 357 -31.62 33.55 -0.70
C PHE A 357 -32.11 33.96 0.70
N GLY A 358 -31.17 34.28 1.58
CA GLY A 358 -31.41 35.04 2.80
C GLY A 358 -30.24 35.98 3.00
N ARG A 359 -30.42 37.26 2.64
CA ARG A 359 -29.54 38.35 3.06
C ARG A 359 -29.71 38.54 4.58
N TRP A 360 -28.62 38.52 5.33
CA TRP A 360 -28.01 39.65 6.05
C TRP A 360 -26.60 39.25 6.45
#